data_AF-A0A5N8HLH0-F1
#
_entry.id   AF-A0A5N8HLH0-F1
#
_cell.length_a   1.000
_cell.length_b   1.000
_cell.length_c   1.000
_cell.angle_alpha   90.00
_cell.angle_beta   90.00
_cell.angle_gamma   90.00
#
_symmetry.space_group_name_H-M   'P 1'
#
loop_
_entity.id
_entity.type
_entity.pdbx_description
1 polymer ?
#
loop_
_entity_poly.entity_id
_entity_poly.type
_entity_poly.pdbx_seq_one_letter_code
_entity_poly.pdbx_strand_id
1 'polypeptide(L)'
;LQHEDEVLLAQRPPSGLWGGLYCFPQFADEESLRHWLAQRQIAADNLTQLTAFRHTFSHFHLDIVPMWLPVSSFTGCMDEGNALWYNLAQPPSVGLAAPVERLLQQLRTGAPV
;
A
#
# COMPACT_ATOMS: atom_id res chain seq x y z
N LEU A 1 3.19 -1.48 -3.71
CA LEU A 1 4.52 -1.37 -4.35
C LEU A 1 5.58 -1.73 -3.33
N GLN A 2 6.52 -2.59 -3.71
CA GLN A 2 7.66 -2.95 -2.87
C GLN A 2 8.96 -2.81 -3.66
N HIS A 3 9.94 -2.13 -3.10
CA HIS A 3 11.30 -2.02 -3.62
C HIS A 3 12.24 -2.57 -2.55
N GLU A 4 12.87 -3.72 -2.81
CA GLU A 4 13.69 -4.42 -1.81
C GLU A 4 12.90 -4.67 -0.50
N ASP A 5 13.39 -4.14 0.62
CA ASP A 5 12.74 -4.20 1.94
C ASP A 5 11.83 -3.00 2.24
N GLU A 6 11.57 -2.14 1.26
CA GLU A 6 10.77 -0.93 1.44
C GLU A 6 9.45 -1.02 0.70
N VAL A 7 8.39 -0.50 1.32
CA VAL A 7 7.06 -0.44 0.72
C VAL A 7 6.54 0.98 0.68
N LEU A 8 5.84 1.32 -0.40
CA LEU A 8 5.27 2.65 -0.54
C LEU A 8 3.97 2.76 0.25
N LEU A 9 3.95 3.70 1.20
CA LEU A 9 2.76 4.16 1.91
C LEU A 9 2.51 5.64 1.58
N ALA A 10 1.27 6.08 1.77
CA ALA A 10 0.87 7.48 1.66
C ALA A 10 0.07 7.88 2.90
N GLN A 11 0.35 9.06 3.44
CA GLN A 11 -0.41 9.61 4.54
C GLN A 11 -1.79 10.04 4.06
N ARG A 12 -2.81 9.62 4.81
CA ARG A 12 -4.20 10.05 4.57
C ARG A 12 -4.37 11.51 5.01
N PRO A 13 -5.30 12.26 4.38
CA PRO A 13 -5.73 13.56 4.89
C PRO A 13 -6.09 13.50 6.39
N PRO A 14 -5.98 14.60 7.15
CA PRO A 14 -6.24 14.58 8.59
C PRO A 14 -7.69 14.25 8.96
N SER A 15 -8.62 14.32 8.02
CA SER A 15 -10.03 13.98 8.19
C SER A 15 -10.42 12.72 7.41
N GLY A 16 -11.45 12.02 7.90
CA GLY A 16 -12.00 10.82 7.28
C GLY A 16 -11.43 9.52 7.84
N LEU A 17 -11.60 8.43 7.08
CA LEU A 17 -11.14 7.12 7.50
C LEU A 17 -9.60 7.10 7.59
N TRP A 18 -9.10 6.77 8.79
CA TRP A 18 -7.68 6.73 9.14
C TRP A 18 -6.98 8.08 9.01
N GLY A 19 -7.64 9.16 9.39
CA GLY A 19 -7.13 10.52 9.27
C GLY A 19 -5.71 10.69 9.85
N GLY A 20 -4.77 11.16 9.03
CA GLY A 20 -3.36 11.35 9.40
C GLY A 20 -2.50 10.09 9.51
N LEU A 21 -3.08 8.89 9.31
CA LEU A 21 -2.34 7.62 9.30
C LEU A 21 -1.79 7.30 7.91
N TYR A 22 -0.71 6.52 7.88
CA TYR A 22 -0.13 5.98 6.65
C TYR A 22 -0.87 4.73 6.20
N CYS A 23 -1.22 4.70 4.91
CA CYS A 23 -1.91 3.62 4.25
C CYS A 23 -1.29 3.26 2.90
N PHE A 24 -1.52 2.05 2.42
CA PHE A 24 -1.25 1.73 1.01
C PHE A 24 -2.13 2.59 0.09
N PRO A 25 -1.66 2.90 -1.13
CA PRO A 25 -2.50 3.45 -2.18
C PRO A 25 -3.74 2.56 -2.40
N GLN A 26 -4.91 3.19 -2.47
CA GLN A 26 -6.20 2.52 -2.61
C GLN A 26 -6.87 2.94 -3.90
N PHE A 27 -7.50 1.98 -4.57
CA PHE A 27 -8.18 2.18 -5.84
C PHE A 27 -9.53 1.46 -5.78
N ALA A 28 -10.51 1.98 -6.52
CA ALA A 28 -11.83 1.36 -6.59
C ALA A 28 -11.81 0.03 -7.36
N ASP A 29 -10.88 -0.09 -8.32
CA ASP A 29 -10.77 -1.20 -9.26
C ASP A 29 -9.34 -1.33 -9.79
N GLU A 30 -9.05 -2.47 -10.42
CA GLU A 30 -7.73 -2.76 -10.99
C GLU A 30 -7.39 -1.83 -12.17
N GLU A 31 -8.38 -1.37 -12.94
CA GLU A 31 -8.14 -0.45 -14.07
C GLU A 31 -7.56 0.88 -13.59
N SER A 32 -8.15 1.47 -12.55
CA SER A 32 -7.68 2.68 -11.87
C SER A 32 -6.27 2.51 -11.31
N LEU A 33 -5.98 1.35 -10.72
CA LEU A 33 -4.63 1.00 -10.25
C LEU A 33 -3.64 0.97 -11.41
N ARG A 34 -3.97 0.27 -12.52
CA ARG A 34 -3.09 0.17 -13.70
C ARG A 34 -2.86 1.53 -14.36
N HIS A 35 -3.89 2.36 -14.44
CA HIS A 35 -3.77 3.75 -14.92
C HIS A 35 -2.82 4.57 -14.04
N TRP A 36 -2.93 4.46 -12.71
CA TRP A 36 -2.03 5.16 -11.77
C TRP A 36 -0.57 4.71 -11.91
N LEU A 37 -0.34 3.41 -12.14
CA LEU A 37 1.00 2.85 -12.42
C LEU A 37 1.54 3.36 -13.75
N ALA A 38 0.73 3.37 -14.81
CA ALA A 38 1.12 3.83 -16.15
C ALA A 38 1.52 5.31 -16.15
N GLN A 39 0.80 6.16 -15.42
CA GLN A 39 1.15 7.59 -15.24
C GLN A 39 2.52 7.80 -14.60
N ARG A 40 3.00 6.84 -13.81
CA ARG A 40 4.32 6.85 -13.15
C ARG A 40 5.38 6.09 -13.92
N GLN A 41 5.05 5.63 -15.14
CA GLN A 41 5.91 4.79 -15.97
C GLN A 41 6.34 3.50 -15.26
N ILE A 42 5.49 2.97 -14.38
CA ILE A 42 5.71 1.71 -13.67
C ILE A 42 4.99 0.60 -14.44
N ALA A 43 5.74 -0.41 -14.85
CA ALA A 43 5.19 -1.56 -15.54
C ALA A 43 4.51 -2.51 -14.54
N ALA A 44 3.30 -2.97 -14.86
CA ALA A 44 2.46 -3.79 -13.99
C ALA A 44 2.60 -5.29 -14.28
N ASP A 45 3.68 -5.73 -14.93
CA ASP A 45 3.85 -7.11 -15.43
C ASP A 45 3.86 -8.16 -14.32
N ASN A 46 4.39 -7.79 -13.15
CA ASN A 46 4.48 -8.67 -11.97
C ASN A 46 3.41 -8.35 -10.91
N LEU A 47 2.33 -7.66 -11.29
CA LEU A 47 1.24 -7.34 -10.37
C LEU A 47 0.52 -8.62 -9.96
N THR A 48 0.55 -8.92 -8.66
CA THR A 48 0.00 -10.13 -8.07
C THR A 48 -1.04 -9.76 -7.02
N GLN A 49 -2.24 -10.34 -7.13
CA GLN A 49 -3.25 -10.23 -6.09
C GLN A 49 -2.87 -11.11 -4.89
N LEU A 50 -2.93 -10.55 -3.68
CA LEU A 50 -2.80 -11.31 -2.43
C LEU A 50 -4.17 -11.73 -1.90
N THR A 51 -4.17 -12.59 -0.89
CA THR A 51 -5.39 -13.01 -0.19
C THR A 51 -6.24 -11.82 0.26
N ALA A 52 -7.46 -11.72 -0.31
CA ALA A 52 -8.43 -10.70 0.05
C ALA A 52 -8.95 -10.93 1.47
N PHE A 53 -9.26 -9.84 2.18
CA PHE A 53 -9.80 -9.93 3.53
C PHE A 53 -10.75 -8.77 3.84
N ARG A 54 -11.62 -8.99 4.82
CA ARG A 54 -12.55 -7.97 5.31
C ARG A 54 -12.04 -7.33 6.58
N HIS A 55 -12.06 -6.01 6.64
CA HIS A 55 -11.84 -5.24 7.86
C HIS A 55 -13.17 -4.63 8.33
N THR A 56 -13.55 -4.92 9.57
CA THR A 56 -14.84 -4.50 10.14
C THR A 56 -14.64 -3.32 11.07
N PHE A 57 -15.34 -2.23 10.78
CA PHE A 57 -15.56 -1.13 11.71
C PHE A 57 -16.91 -1.31 12.39
N SER A 58 -17.17 -0.53 13.44
CA SER A 58 -18.44 -0.59 14.17
C SER A 58 -19.67 -0.39 13.28
N HIS A 59 -19.58 0.44 12.23
CA HIS A 59 -20.74 0.84 11.42
C HIS A 59 -20.62 0.48 9.94
N PHE A 60 -19.52 -0.11 9.49
CA PHE A 60 -19.33 -0.54 8.09
C PHE A 60 -18.20 -1.56 7.96
N HIS A 61 -18.12 -2.20 6.79
CA HIS A 61 -17.05 -3.14 6.46
C HIS A 61 -16.29 -2.65 5.23
N LEU A 62 -14.99 -2.92 5.19
CA LEU A 62 -14.17 -2.78 4.00
C LEU A 62 -13.73 -4.16 3.53
N ASP A 63 -14.08 -4.49 2.30
CA ASP A 63 -13.46 -5.59 1.58
C ASP A 63 -12.17 -5.07 0.94
N ILE A 64 -11.05 -5.67 1.32
CA ILE A 64 -9.71 -5.26 0.90
C ILE A 64 -9.14 -6.36 0.02
N VAL A 65 -8.80 -5.99 -1.22
CA VAL A 65 -8.09 -6.85 -2.17
C VAL A 65 -6.68 -6.27 -2.35
N PRO A 66 -5.66 -6.81 -1.66
CA PRO A 66 -4.33 -6.26 -1.72
C PRO A 66 -3.66 -6.64 -3.05
N MET A 67 -3.06 -5.67 -3.72
CA MET A 67 -2.31 -5.87 -4.95
C MET A 67 -0.83 -5.61 -4.68
N TRP A 68 -0.02 -6.65 -4.83
CA TRP A 68 1.43 -6.61 -4.62
C TRP A 68 2.16 -6.48 -5.95
N LEU A 69 3.15 -5.61 -5.99
CA LEU A 69 3.98 -5.41 -7.17
C LEU A 69 5.41 -5.10 -6.71
N PRO A 70 6.36 -6.02 -6.95
CA PRO A 70 7.78 -5.74 -6.77
C PRO A 70 8.25 -4.82 -7.91
N VAL A 71 8.93 -3.73 -7.55
CA VAL A 71 9.52 -2.78 -8.50
C VAL A 71 11.02 -2.75 -8.33
N SER A 72 11.77 -2.71 -9.43
CA SER A 72 13.24 -2.69 -9.44
C SER A 72 13.82 -1.29 -9.32
N SER A 73 13.03 -0.27 -9.65
CA SER A 73 13.41 1.14 -9.59
C SER A 73 12.16 1.98 -9.52
N PHE A 74 12.19 3.02 -8.69
CA PHE A 74 11.10 3.97 -8.56
C PHE A 74 11.65 5.39 -8.66
N THR A 75 11.61 5.96 -9.86
CA THR A 75 12.08 7.33 -10.16
C THR A 75 10.95 8.33 -10.29
N GLY A 76 9.68 7.87 -10.32
CA GLY A 76 8.54 8.65 -10.81
C GLY A 76 7.66 9.36 -9.79
N CYS A 77 7.93 9.32 -8.47
CA CYS A 77 7.03 9.96 -7.50
C CYS A 77 7.81 10.65 -6.38
N MET A 78 8.40 11.80 -6.72
CA MET A 78 8.87 12.76 -5.72
C MET A 78 7.78 13.80 -5.37
N ASP A 79 6.58 13.71 -5.97
CA ASP A 79 5.58 14.79 -5.99
C ASP A 79 4.19 14.42 -5.43
N GLU A 80 4.14 13.60 -4.39
CA GLU A 80 2.96 13.56 -3.52
C GLU A 80 3.50 13.71 -2.10
N GLY A 81 3.53 14.94 -1.57
CA GLY A 81 4.27 15.38 -0.36
C GLY A 81 3.99 14.64 0.95
N ASN A 82 3.26 13.54 0.90
CA ASN A 82 2.84 12.68 1.99
C ASN A 82 3.17 11.19 1.75
N ALA A 83 3.97 10.85 0.73
CA ALA A 83 4.44 9.49 0.50
C ALA A 83 5.63 9.13 1.43
N LEU A 84 5.64 7.89 1.92
CA LEU A 84 6.66 7.33 2.79
C LEU A 84 7.07 5.94 2.28
N TRP A 85 8.36 5.75 2.04
CA TRP A 85 8.94 4.43 1.89
C TRP A 85 9.17 3.84 3.29
N TYR A 86 8.31 2.89 3.64
CA TYR A 86 8.34 2.22 4.93
C TYR A 86 9.26 1.01 4.86
N ASN A 87 10.34 1.04 5.63
CA ASN A 87 11.33 -0.03 5.66
C ASN A 87 10.85 -1.19 6.56
N LEU A 88 10.72 -2.39 5.99
CA LEU A 88 10.25 -3.60 6.67
C LEU A 88 11.29 -4.18 7.64
N ALA A 89 12.59 -3.95 7.37
CA ALA A 89 13.69 -4.38 8.22
C ALA A 89 13.90 -3.42 9.41
N GLN A 90 13.78 -2.11 9.17
CA GLN A 90 13.95 -1.03 10.13
C GLN A 90 12.72 -0.11 10.13
N PRO A 91 11.60 -0.55 10.73
CA PRO A 91 10.34 0.15 10.66
C PRO A 91 10.41 1.54 11.33
N PRO A 92 10.08 2.63 10.62
CA PRO A 92 9.96 3.94 11.24
C PRO A 92 8.75 4.00 12.19
N SER A 93 8.87 4.77 13.27
CA SER A 93 7.76 5.02 14.19
C SER A 93 6.76 6.00 13.58
N VAL A 94 5.81 5.48 12.82
CA VAL A 94 4.70 6.25 12.21
C VAL A 94 3.34 5.63 12.55
N GLY A 95 2.29 6.45 12.52
CA GLY A 95 0.92 5.95 12.69
C GLY A 95 0.47 5.16 11.46
N LEU A 96 0.13 3.88 11.65
CA LEU A 96 -0.35 2.99 10.60
C LEU A 96 -1.82 2.64 10.85
N ALA A 97 -2.58 2.43 9.77
CA ALA A 97 -3.92 1.88 9.90
C ALA A 97 -3.86 0.36 10.21
N ALA A 98 -4.79 -0.15 11.01
CA ALA A 98 -4.84 -1.57 11.40
C ALA A 98 -4.72 -2.58 10.22
N PRO A 99 -5.43 -2.42 9.07
CA PRO A 99 -5.25 -3.36 7.96
C PRO A 99 -3.89 -3.22 7.26
N VAL A 100 -3.23 -2.06 7.37
CA VAL A 100 -1.89 -1.82 6.81
C VAL A 100 -0.87 -2.58 7.63
N GLU A 101 -0.95 -2.53 8.97
CA GLU A 101 -0.07 -3.30 9.86
C GLU A 101 -0.15 -4.81 9.56
N ARG A 102 -1.36 -5.33 9.37
CA ARG A 102 -1.59 -6.73 9.00
C ARG A 102 -0.87 -7.10 7.70
N LEU A 103 -0.97 -6.25 6.68
CA LEU A 103 -0.31 -6.47 5.39
C LEU A 103 1.21 -6.38 5.50
N LEU A 104 1.74 -5.40 6.25
CA LEU A 104 3.17 -5.27 6.50
C LEU A 104 3.73 -6.51 7.19
N GLN A 105 3.01 -7.08 8.15
CA GLN A 105 3.40 -8.34 8.80
C GLN A 105 3.47 -9.51 7.80
N GLN A 106 2.51 -9.63 6.89
CA GLN A 106 2.52 -10.69 5.86
C GLN A 106 3.73 -10.56 4.91
N LEU A 107 4.06 -9.33 4.52
CA LEU A 107 5.23 -9.06 3.68
C LEU A 107 6.55 -9.40 4.41
N ARG A 108 6.64 -9.11 5.71
CA ARG A 108 7.81 -9.46 6.54
C ARG A 108 8.02 -10.96 6.70
N THR A 109 6.94 -11.73 6.79
CA THR A 109 7.02 -13.19 6.95
C THR A 109 7.25 -13.92 5.62
N GLY A 110 7.37 -13.19 4.50
CA GLY A 110 7.65 -13.79 3.18
C GLY A 110 6.57 -14.76 2.70
N ALA A 111 5.32 -14.57 3.14
CA ALA A 111 4.20 -15.42 2.76
C ALA A 111 3.30 -14.70 1.75
N PRO A 112 3.67 -14.64 0.45
CA PRO A 112 2.69 -14.40 -0.58
C PRO A 112 1.88 -15.69 -0.74
N VAL A 113 0.73 -15.78 -0.08
CA VAL A 113 -0.31 -16.78 -0.37
C VAL A 113 -1.55 -16.11 -0.92
#